data_AF-A0A350PGZ5-F1
#
_entry.id   AF-A0A350PGZ5-F1
#
_cell.length_a   1.000
_cell.length_b   1.000
_cell.length_c   1.000
_cell.angle_alpha   90.00
_cell.angle_beta   90.00
_cell.angle_gamma   90.00
#
_symmetry.space_group_name_H-M   'P 1'
#
loop_
_entity.id
_entity.type
_entity.pdbx_description
1 polymer ?
#
loop_
_entity_poly.entity_id
_entity_poly.type
_entity_poly.pdbx_seq_one_letter_code
_entity_poly.pdbx_strand_id
1 'polypeptide(L)'
;MKKVTGFILAVLLTTSFSVAQNAADGSKPQGENLKVPDGWEWRFDKAGADIEVSSDSESADVFFVNMTPGWHITTGPAGIYYHSDNKTEGDFTLDSKIYLFDTKGRNREAFGLFIGGQNLKSDDQSYVYFLLRNTGEFLIKKRTGSETSTIQGWAKAESMNMFTDETESSAENNLQVKVSGNTISFSLNGKTLS
;
A
#
# COMPACT_ATOMS: atom_id res chain seq x y z
N MET A 1 -62.47 -27.47 -17.44
CA MET A 1 -62.08 -26.55 -16.35
C MET A 1 -60.56 -26.40 -16.39
N LYS A 2 -60.06 -25.18 -16.67
CA LYS A 2 -58.65 -24.90 -16.96
C LYS A 2 -57.81 -24.91 -15.68
N LYS A 3 -56.73 -25.70 -15.64
CA LYS A 3 -55.71 -25.65 -14.59
C LYS A 3 -54.75 -24.51 -14.90
N VAL A 4 -54.62 -23.54 -14.00
CA VAL A 4 -53.60 -22.48 -14.06
C VAL A 4 -52.44 -22.92 -13.18
N THR A 5 -51.32 -23.25 -13.80
CA THR A 5 -50.07 -23.53 -13.11
C THR A 5 -49.31 -22.21 -13.00
N GLY A 6 -49.23 -21.64 -11.80
CA GLY A 6 -48.45 -20.44 -11.52
C GLY A 6 -46.96 -20.76 -11.46
N PHE A 7 -46.15 -19.98 -12.19
CA PHE A 7 -44.69 -20.03 -12.14
C PHE A 7 -44.22 -18.89 -11.23
N ILE A 8 -43.63 -19.22 -10.08
CA ILE A 8 -42.96 -18.23 -9.22
C ILE A 8 -41.56 -18.03 -9.77
N LEU A 9 -41.31 -16.85 -10.35
CA LEU A 9 -39.98 -16.42 -10.75
C LEU A 9 -39.27 -15.83 -9.52
N ALA A 10 -38.42 -16.62 -8.87
CA ALA A 10 -37.49 -16.11 -7.87
C ALA A 10 -36.34 -15.39 -8.58
N VAL A 11 -36.38 -14.06 -8.59
CA VAL A 11 -35.24 -13.24 -9.03
C VAL A 11 -34.22 -13.23 -7.88
N LEU A 12 -33.22 -14.11 -7.95
CA LEU A 12 -32.00 -13.93 -7.16
C LEU A 12 -31.25 -12.72 -7.72
N LEU A 13 -31.31 -11.59 -7.02
CA LEU A 13 -30.33 -10.53 -7.21
C LEU A 13 -29.00 -11.03 -6.63
N THR A 14 -28.19 -11.64 -7.48
CA THR A 14 -26.77 -11.80 -7.19
C THR A 14 -26.11 -10.44 -7.37
N THR A 15 -25.84 -9.72 -6.29
CA THR A 15 -24.92 -8.58 -6.33
C THR A 15 -23.54 -9.12 -6.65
N SER A 16 -23.17 -9.08 -7.92
CA SER A 16 -21.81 -9.37 -8.37
C SER A 16 -20.89 -8.28 -7.82
N PHE A 17 -20.16 -8.59 -6.74
CA PHE A 17 -19.01 -7.79 -6.34
C PHE A 17 -17.89 -8.02 -7.36
N SER A 18 -17.94 -7.33 -8.49
CA SER A 18 -16.94 -7.44 -9.56
C SER A 18 -15.67 -6.63 -9.29
N VAL A 19 -15.42 -6.17 -8.05
CA VAL A 19 -14.40 -5.14 -7.79
C VAL A 19 -12.96 -5.68 -7.76
N ALA A 20 -12.74 -6.99 -7.64
CA ALA A 20 -11.39 -7.52 -7.32
C ALA A 20 -10.68 -8.31 -8.42
N GLN A 21 -11.23 -8.49 -9.63
CA GLN A 21 -10.58 -9.36 -10.63
C GLN A 21 -9.24 -8.82 -11.17
N ASN A 22 -9.00 -7.50 -11.09
CA ASN A 22 -7.77 -6.86 -11.59
C ASN A 22 -6.94 -6.19 -10.50
N ALA A 23 -7.29 -6.35 -9.22
CA ALA A 23 -6.45 -5.83 -8.15
C ALA A 23 -5.05 -6.45 -8.25
N ALA A 24 -4.01 -5.61 -8.22
CA ALA A 24 -2.64 -6.06 -8.21
C ALA A 24 -2.39 -6.85 -6.91
N ASP A 25 -2.17 -8.15 -7.07
CA ASP A 25 -1.86 -9.08 -5.99
C ASP A 25 -0.34 -9.13 -5.81
N GLY A 26 0.14 -8.69 -4.65
CA GLY A 26 1.56 -8.69 -4.32
C GLY A 26 2.19 -10.06 -4.11
N SER A 27 1.40 -11.15 -4.22
CA SER A 27 1.90 -12.52 -4.32
C SER A 27 1.95 -13.04 -5.77
N LYS A 28 1.38 -12.27 -6.72
CA LYS A 28 1.29 -12.58 -8.16
C LYS A 28 1.41 -11.29 -8.98
N PRO A 29 2.58 -10.63 -8.96
CA PRO A 29 2.81 -9.39 -9.69
C PRO A 29 2.50 -9.59 -11.18
N GLN A 30 1.80 -8.63 -11.77
CA GLN A 30 1.48 -8.62 -13.20
C GLN A 30 2.64 -8.06 -14.02
N GLY A 31 2.88 -8.63 -15.20
CA GLY A 31 3.94 -8.21 -16.11
C GLY A 31 5.20 -9.08 -16.02
N GLU A 32 6.25 -8.68 -16.75
CA GLU A 32 7.52 -9.42 -16.80
C GLU A 32 8.37 -9.18 -15.52
N ASN A 33 9.10 -10.21 -15.08
CA ASN A 33 10.01 -10.09 -13.95
C ASN A 33 11.19 -9.15 -14.29
N LEU A 34 11.62 -8.34 -13.33
CA LEU A 34 12.64 -7.29 -13.48
C LEU A 34 12.28 -6.17 -14.48
N LYS A 35 10.99 -6.00 -14.78
CA LYS A 35 10.46 -4.85 -15.51
C LYS A 35 9.61 -3.98 -14.60
N VAL A 36 9.45 -2.72 -14.99
CA VAL A 36 8.50 -1.81 -14.33
C VAL A 36 7.13 -2.46 -14.33
N PRO A 37 6.44 -2.56 -13.18
CA PRO A 37 5.16 -3.25 -13.10
C PRO A 37 4.07 -2.56 -13.94
N ASP A 38 3.32 -3.34 -14.70
CA ASP A 38 2.22 -2.84 -15.51
C ASP A 38 1.11 -2.24 -14.63
N GLY A 39 0.50 -1.14 -15.09
CA GLY A 39 -0.65 -0.50 -14.43
C GLY A 39 -0.33 0.23 -13.11
N TRP A 40 0.92 0.20 -12.65
CA TRP A 40 1.33 0.97 -11.49
C TRP A 40 1.51 2.45 -11.82
N GLU A 41 1.09 3.28 -10.88
CA GLU A 41 1.14 4.72 -10.92
C GLU A 41 1.90 5.24 -9.70
N TRP A 42 2.41 6.46 -9.79
CA TRP A 42 3.13 7.10 -8.70
C TRP A 42 2.87 8.60 -8.65
N ARG A 43 2.99 9.15 -7.45
CA ARG A 43 3.00 10.61 -7.20
C ARG A 43 4.06 10.95 -6.17
N PHE A 44 4.96 11.84 -6.55
CA PHE A 44 6.05 12.31 -5.69
C PHE A 44 5.63 13.56 -4.92
N ASP A 45 6.15 13.69 -3.70
CA ASP A 45 5.87 14.84 -2.84
C ASP A 45 6.49 16.13 -3.40
N LYS A 46 7.65 16.03 -4.06
CA LYS A 46 8.31 17.15 -4.71
C LYS A 46 7.68 17.41 -6.08
N ALA A 47 6.86 18.45 -6.17
CA ALA A 47 6.25 18.88 -7.43
C ALA A 47 7.31 19.30 -8.46
N GLY A 48 7.04 19.00 -9.74
CA GLY A 48 7.83 19.48 -10.88
C GLY A 48 9.22 18.85 -11.05
N ALA A 49 9.55 17.79 -10.28
CA ALA A 49 10.74 17.00 -10.55
C ALA A 49 10.48 16.04 -11.71
N ASP A 50 11.34 16.07 -12.72
CA ASP A 50 11.41 15.01 -13.73
C ASP A 50 12.09 13.82 -13.06
N ILE A 51 11.29 12.88 -12.56
CA ILE A 51 11.76 11.70 -11.82
C ILE A 51 11.61 10.50 -12.74
N GLU A 52 12.72 9.87 -13.07
CA GLU A 52 12.71 8.65 -13.86
C GLU A 52 12.43 7.43 -12.97
N VAL A 53 11.31 6.77 -13.24
CA VAL A 53 11.00 5.44 -12.68
C VAL A 53 11.31 4.40 -13.73
N SER A 54 12.28 3.53 -13.48
CA SER A 54 12.70 2.53 -14.46
C SER A 54 13.21 1.24 -13.82
N SER A 55 13.51 0.26 -14.68
CA SER A 55 14.13 -1.01 -14.30
C SER A 55 15.66 -1.01 -14.46
N ASP A 56 16.28 0.16 -14.62
CA ASP A 56 17.74 0.30 -14.65
C ASP A 56 18.22 0.83 -13.28
N SER A 57 18.81 -0.05 -12.47
CA SER A 57 19.22 0.30 -11.11
C SER A 57 20.38 1.30 -11.05
N GLU A 58 21.11 1.50 -12.14
CA GLU A 58 22.28 2.39 -12.18
C GLU A 58 21.91 3.83 -12.56
N SER A 59 20.82 4.02 -13.30
CA SER A 59 20.44 5.32 -13.85
C SER A 59 19.11 5.88 -13.32
N ALA A 60 18.22 5.04 -12.76
CA ALA A 60 16.91 5.48 -12.29
C ALA A 60 16.97 6.33 -11.01
N ASP A 61 16.15 7.39 -10.94
CA ASP A 61 15.85 8.09 -9.69
C ASP A 61 15.04 7.21 -8.73
N VAL A 62 14.18 6.37 -9.29
CA VAL A 62 13.43 5.32 -8.59
C VAL A 62 13.53 4.03 -9.39
N PHE A 63 14.21 3.04 -8.81
CA PHE A 63 14.20 1.69 -9.35
C PHE A 63 12.97 0.95 -8.83
N PHE A 64 12.03 0.63 -9.71
CA PHE A 64 10.80 -0.08 -9.37
C PHE A 64 10.57 -1.22 -10.35
N VAL A 65 10.63 -2.46 -9.85
CA VAL A 65 10.45 -3.66 -10.69
C VAL A 65 9.54 -4.68 -10.05
N ASN A 66 8.91 -5.48 -10.90
CA ASN A 66 8.41 -6.80 -10.52
C ASN A 66 9.60 -7.66 -10.09
N MET A 67 9.50 -8.25 -8.90
CA MET A 67 10.47 -9.19 -8.39
C MET A 67 9.72 -10.26 -7.61
N THR A 68 9.34 -11.33 -8.30
CA THR A 68 8.52 -12.43 -7.74
C THR A 68 9.08 -12.88 -6.38
N PRO A 69 8.24 -12.97 -5.33
CA PRO A 69 6.78 -13.00 -5.36
C PRO A 69 6.06 -11.65 -5.42
N GLY A 70 6.75 -10.51 -5.39
CA GLY A 70 6.12 -9.20 -5.33
C GLY A 70 6.88 -8.13 -6.11
N TRP A 71 7.18 -7.03 -5.44
CA TRP A 71 7.83 -5.87 -6.02
C TRP A 71 9.09 -5.47 -5.26
N HIS A 72 10.05 -4.90 -5.98
CA HIS A 72 11.23 -4.29 -5.39
C HIS A 72 11.28 -2.81 -5.76
N ILE A 73 11.44 -1.95 -4.74
CA ILE A 73 11.49 -0.51 -4.90
C ILE A 73 12.72 0.03 -4.17
N THR A 74 13.59 0.73 -4.89
CA THR A 74 14.64 1.58 -4.30
C THR A 74 14.29 3.03 -4.61
N THR A 75 14.07 3.82 -3.56
CA THR A 75 13.61 5.21 -3.69
C THR A 75 14.72 6.23 -3.37
N GLY A 76 14.78 7.27 -4.19
CA GLY A 76 15.39 8.55 -3.87
C GLY A 76 14.37 9.51 -3.23
N PRO A 77 13.38 10.01 -3.99
CA PRO A 77 12.33 10.90 -3.50
C PRO A 77 11.22 10.16 -2.72
N ALA A 78 10.54 10.89 -1.84
CA ALA A 78 9.31 10.44 -1.21
C ALA A 78 8.14 10.49 -2.20
N GLY A 79 7.29 9.46 -2.17
CA GLY A 79 6.11 9.38 -3.00
C GLY A 79 5.21 8.22 -2.61
N ILE A 80 4.04 8.18 -3.23
CA ILE A 80 3.12 7.04 -3.18
C ILE A 80 3.19 6.28 -4.48
N TYR A 81 3.04 4.96 -4.38
CA TYR A 81 2.99 4.02 -5.50
C TYR A 81 1.70 3.22 -5.36
N TYR A 82 0.91 3.12 -6.42
CA TYR A 82 -0.40 2.50 -6.35
C TYR A 82 -0.86 1.95 -7.70
N HIS A 83 -1.72 0.94 -7.65
CA HIS A 83 -2.42 0.43 -8.82
C HIS A 83 -3.87 0.93 -8.81
N SER A 84 -4.38 1.45 -9.92
CA SER A 84 -5.72 2.06 -9.98
C SER A 84 -6.86 1.08 -9.66
N ASP A 85 -6.60 -0.21 -9.81
CA ASP A 85 -7.57 -1.29 -9.57
C ASP A 85 -7.50 -1.81 -8.12
N ASN A 86 -6.56 -1.34 -7.30
CA ASN A 86 -6.51 -1.63 -5.86
C ASN A 86 -7.51 -0.74 -5.12
N LYS A 87 -8.80 -0.97 -5.38
CA LYS A 87 -9.92 -0.23 -4.80
C LYS A 87 -10.83 -1.18 -4.03
N THR A 88 -11.33 -0.68 -2.91
CA THR A 88 -12.35 -1.35 -2.13
C THR A 88 -13.19 -0.30 -1.40
N GLU A 89 -14.40 -0.67 -1.02
CA GLU A 89 -15.33 0.16 -0.27
C GLU A 89 -15.87 -0.61 0.94
N GLY A 90 -16.25 0.10 1.99
CA GLY A 90 -16.79 -0.50 3.21
C GLY A 90 -15.71 -1.12 4.10
N ASP A 91 -16.07 -2.21 4.79
CA ASP A 91 -15.20 -2.93 5.71
C ASP A 91 -14.18 -3.78 4.92
N PHE A 92 -12.90 -3.64 5.26
CA PHE A 92 -11.83 -4.42 4.63
C PHE A 92 -10.64 -4.62 5.57
N THR A 93 -9.82 -5.61 5.24
CA THR A 93 -8.49 -5.78 5.80
C THR A 93 -7.48 -5.65 4.67
N LEU A 94 -6.49 -4.78 4.85
CA LEU A 94 -5.31 -4.69 4.00
C LEU A 94 -4.13 -5.32 4.76
N ASP A 95 -3.53 -6.33 4.17
CA ASP A 95 -2.30 -6.95 4.65
C ASP A 95 -1.16 -6.64 3.67
N SER A 96 -0.01 -6.25 4.20
CA SER A 96 1.21 -6.09 3.40
C SER A 96 2.42 -6.60 4.14
N LYS A 97 3.22 -7.39 3.41
CA LYS A 97 4.52 -7.83 3.86
C LYS A 97 5.58 -6.97 3.18
N ILE A 98 6.36 -6.24 3.97
CA ILE A 98 7.43 -5.37 3.47
C ILE A 98 8.77 -5.86 4.04
N TYR A 99 9.75 -5.98 3.14
CA TYR A 99 11.14 -6.29 3.47
C TYR A 99 11.96 -5.01 3.36
N LEU A 100 12.48 -4.53 4.49
CA LEU A 100 13.41 -3.40 4.49
C LEU A 100 14.84 -3.91 4.29
N PHE A 101 15.53 -3.37 3.30
CA PHE A 101 16.94 -3.63 3.02
C PHE A 101 17.84 -2.55 3.63
N ASP A 102 19.16 -2.69 3.43
CA ASP A 102 20.16 -1.72 3.88
C ASP A 102 19.77 -0.29 3.50
N THR A 103 19.56 0.54 4.52
CA THR A 103 19.11 1.94 4.38
C THR A 103 20.23 2.87 3.91
N LYS A 104 21.48 2.38 3.86
CA LYS A 104 22.69 3.19 3.61
C LYS A 104 22.79 4.37 4.58
N GLY A 105 22.45 4.13 5.85
CA GLY A 105 22.44 5.14 6.91
C GLY A 105 21.18 6.01 6.97
N ARG A 106 20.22 5.85 6.03
CA ARG A 106 18.97 6.64 5.97
C ARG A 106 17.89 6.07 6.88
N ASN A 107 18.21 5.78 8.15
CA ASN A 107 17.31 5.11 9.09
C ASN A 107 16.03 5.89 9.44
N ARG A 108 15.99 7.20 9.12
CA ARG A 108 14.83 8.06 9.31
C ARG A 108 13.91 8.14 8.08
N GLU A 109 14.26 7.49 6.98
CA GLU A 109 13.32 7.40 5.87
C GLU A 109 12.24 6.37 6.17
N ALA A 110 11.02 6.77 5.84
CA ALA A 110 9.82 6.07 6.24
C ALA A 110 9.22 5.29 5.07
N PHE A 111 8.68 4.11 5.38
CA PHE A 111 8.04 3.23 4.41
C PHE A 111 6.78 2.62 5.02
N GLY A 112 5.82 2.21 4.20
CA GLY A 112 4.59 1.60 4.70
C GLY A 112 3.46 1.64 3.68
N LEU A 113 2.25 1.79 4.17
CA LEU A 113 1.02 1.69 3.37
C LEU A 113 0.17 2.95 3.47
N PHE A 114 -0.75 3.10 2.54
CA PHE A 114 -1.82 4.08 2.64
C PHE A 114 -3.18 3.46 2.28
N ILE A 115 -4.24 4.06 2.79
CA ILE A 115 -5.64 3.67 2.54
C ILE A 115 -6.52 4.89 2.27
N GLY A 116 -7.70 4.67 1.70
CA GLY A 116 -8.70 5.71 1.48
C GLY A 116 -8.26 6.77 0.46
N GLY A 117 -7.45 6.36 -0.51
CA GLY A 117 -6.95 7.21 -1.57
C GLY A 117 -8.05 7.82 -2.42
N GLN A 118 -8.05 9.15 -2.52
CA GLN A 118 -8.94 9.95 -3.37
C GLN A 118 -8.09 10.95 -4.13
N ASN A 119 -8.44 11.19 -5.40
CA ASN A 119 -7.84 12.23 -6.22
C ASN A 119 -6.30 12.15 -6.26
N LEU A 120 -5.74 10.94 -6.28
CA LEU A 120 -4.30 10.68 -6.13
C LEU A 120 -3.43 11.26 -7.26
N LYS A 121 -4.02 11.65 -8.39
CA LYS A 121 -3.32 12.30 -9.51
C LYS A 121 -3.33 13.83 -9.43
N SER A 122 -4.19 14.42 -8.60
CA SER A 122 -4.43 15.86 -8.55
C SER A 122 -3.98 16.47 -7.22
N ASP A 123 -3.96 17.80 -7.18
CA ASP A 123 -3.45 18.56 -6.03
C ASP A 123 -4.37 18.52 -4.81
N ASP A 124 -5.59 18.03 -4.97
CA ASP A 124 -6.57 17.77 -3.90
C ASP A 124 -6.54 16.32 -3.39
N GLN A 125 -5.45 15.59 -3.64
CA GLN A 125 -5.22 14.23 -3.13
C GLN A 125 -5.53 14.08 -1.64
N SER A 126 -6.17 12.97 -1.25
CA SER A 126 -6.43 12.66 0.15
C SER A 126 -6.23 11.18 0.42
N TYR A 127 -5.54 10.86 1.52
CA TYR A 127 -5.33 9.48 1.98
C TYR A 127 -4.84 9.46 3.42
N VAL A 128 -5.00 8.33 4.11
CA VAL A 128 -4.36 8.04 5.39
C VAL A 128 -3.16 7.15 5.15
N TYR A 129 -2.01 7.48 5.72
CA TYR A 129 -0.79 6.67 5.61
C TYR A 129 -0.31 6.21 6.98
N PHE A 130 0.15 4.95 7.02
CA PHE A 130 0.73 4.25 8.15
C PHE A 130 2.15 3.85 7.78
N LEU A 131 3.13 4.46 8.46
CA LEU A 131 4.54 4.34 8.11
C LEU A 131 5.35 3.82 9.29
N LEU A 132 6.42 3.11 8.96
CA LEU A 132 7.50 2.69 9.84
C LEU A 132 8.77 3.45 9.49
N ARG A 133 9.68 3.61 10.45
CA ARG A 133 11.06 4.04 10.26
C ARG A 133 12.01 3.04 10.88
N ASN A 134 13.20 2.88 10.29
CA ASN A 134 14.20 1.94 10.81
C ASN A 134 14.75 2.30 12.20
N THR A 135 14.30 3.42 12.78
CA THR A 135 14.50 3.78 14.19
C THR A 135 13.57 3.05 15.16
N GLY A 136 12.69 2.16 14.67
CA GLY A 136 11.77 1.39 15.51
C GLY A 136 10.49 2.13 15.86
N GLU A 137 10.10 3.10 15.03
CA GLU A 137 8.97 3.99 15.26
C GLU A 137 7.92 3.87 14.16
N PHE A 138 6.66 4.17 14.50
CA PHE A 138 5.56 4.26 13.56
C PHE A 138 4.87 5.64 13.60
N LEU A 139 4.18 5.97 12.50
CA LEU A 139 3.44 7.22 12.32
C LEU A 139 2.13 6.94 11.58
N ILE A 140 1.05 7.64 11.98
CA ILE A 140 -0.20 7.67 11.22
C ILE A 140 -0.61 9.12 10.98
N LYS A 141 -0.79 9.47 9.71
CA LYS A 141 -1.25 10.80 9.31
C LYS A 141 -2.25 10.71 8.18
N LYS A 142 -3.02 11.77 8.00
CA LYS A 142 -3.86 12.00 6.84
C LYS A 142 -3.25 13.11 5.99
N ARG A 143 -3.14 12.89 4.68
CA ARG A 143 -2.88 13.94 3.69
C ARG A 143 -4.20 14.52 3.18
N THR A 144 -4.25 15.82 2.96
CA THR A 144 -5.33 16.52 2.25
C THR A 144 -4.72 17.66 1.43
N GLY A 145 -4.58 17.41 0.14
CA GLY A 145 -3.78 18.22 -0.78
C GLY A 145 -2.32 18.34 -0.35
N SER A 146 -1.86 19.58 -0.17
CA SER A 146 -0.51 19.89 0.34
C SER A 146 -0.34 19.61 1.83
N GLU A 147 -1.45 19.60 2.59
CA GLU A 147 -1.41 19.57 4.04
C GLU A 147 -1.42 18.15 4.61
N THR A 148 -0.92 18.02 5.85
CA THR A 148 -1.03 16.78 6.63
C THR A 148 -1.54 17.05 8.02
N SER A 149 -2.44 16.19 8.51
CA SER A 149 -2.91 16.19 9.91
C SER A 149 -2.42 14.93 10.61
N THR A 150 -1.93 15.09 11.84
CA THR A 150 -1.45 13.97 12.66
C THR A 150 -2.60 13.24 13.33
N ILE A 151 -2.67 11.93 13.12
CA ILE A 151 -3.56 11.02 13.85
C ILE A 151 -2.76 10.40 15.00
N GLN A 152 -1.57 9.89 14.69
CA GLN A 152 -0.58 9.39 15.63
C GLN A 152 0.80 9.92 15.22
N GLY A 153 1.48 10.61 16.14
CA GLY A 153 2.86 11.06 15.95
C GLY A 153 3.85 9.89 15.97
N TRP A 154 5.14 10.18 15.77
CA TRP A 154 6.17 9.15 15.93
C TRP A 154 6.10 8.54 17.33
N ALA A 155 5.85 7.24 17.39
CA ALA A 155 5.79 6.46 18.61
C ALA A 155 6.52 5.13 18.41
N LYS A 156 7.01 4.55 19.50
CA LYS A 156 7.76 3.29 19.45
C LYS A 156 6.85 2.13 19.00
N ALA A 157 7.34 1.32 18.07
CA ALA A 157 6.69 0.09 17.63
C ALA A 157 7.47 -1.12 18.17
N GLU A 158 7.11 -1.62 19.35
CA GLU A 158 7.82 -2.73 20.02
C GLU A 158 7.89 -4.02 19.19
N SER A 159 6.91 -4.24 18.30
CA SER A 159 6.86 -5.42 17.44
C SER A 159 7.64 -5.25 16.13
N MET A 160 8.26 -4.10 15.87
CA MET A 160 8.97 -3.83 14.62
C MET A 160 10.29 -4.60 14.54
N ASN A 161 10.54 -5.20 13.38
CA ASN A 161 11.87 -5.68 13.02
C ASN A 161 12.62 -4.54 12.34
N MET A 162 13.76 -4.14 12.90
CA MET A 162 14.65 -3.14 12.30
C MET A 162 15.73 -3.84 11.47
N PHE A 163 16.13 -3.22 10.37
CA PHE A 163 17.34 -3.60 9.66
C PHE A 163 18.57 -3.12 10.44
N THR A 164 19.50 -4.03 10.68
CA THR A 164 20.80 -3.78 11.31
C THR A 164 21.90 -4.45 10.47
N ASP A 165 23.17 -4.13 10.71
CA ASP A 165 24.30 -4.80 10.05
C ASP A 165 24.38 -6.31 10.37
N GLU A 166 23.71 -6.75 11.45
CA GLU A 166 23.58 -8.16 11.84
C GLU A 166 22.41 -8.86 11.13
N THR A 167 21.56 -8.11 10.42
CA THR A 167 20.45 -8.67 9.64
C THR A 167 21.00 -9.31 8.37
N GLU A 168 20.76 -10.61 8.16
CA GLU A 168 21.37 -11.36 7.05
C GLU A 168 21.08 -10.79 5.66
N SER A 169 19.84 -10.35 5.41
CA SER A 169 19.43 -9.87 4.08
C SER A 169 18.40 -8.75 4.10
N SER A 170 17.37 -8.85 4.94
CA SER A 170 16.31 -7.85 5.07
C SER A 170 15.55 -7.99 6.38
N ALA A 171 14.90 -6.92 6.83
CA ALA A 171 13.99 -6.92 7.97
C ALA A 171 12.54 -7.01 7.49
N GLU A 172 11.92 -8.17 7.69
CA GLU A 172 10.51 -8.41 7.35
C GLU A 172 9.57 -7.74 8.36
N ASN A 173 8.58 -7.00 7.88
CA ASN A 173 7.50 -6.45 8.68
C ASN A 173 6.14 -6.69 8.00
N ASN A 174 5.20 -7.25 8.74
CA ASN A 174 3.82 -7.48 8.32
C ASN A 174 2.94 -6.36 8.85
N LEU A 175 2.57 -5.43 7.98
CA LEU A 175 1.66 -4.33 8.27
C LEU A 175 0.23 -4.77 7.97
N GLN A 176 -0.70 -4.44 8.87
CA GLN A 176 -2.12 -4.66 8.65
C GLN A 176 -2.92 -3.41 8.99
N VAL A 177 -3.88 -3.08 8.14
CA VAL A 177 -4.90 -2.07 8.40
C VAL A 177 -6.27 -2.72 8.28
N LYS A 178 -7.05 -2.69 9.35
CA LYS A 178 -8.43 -3.19 9.36
C LYS A 178 -9.40 -2.03 9.50
N VAL A 179 -10.30 -1.90 8.54
CA VAL A 179 -11.43 -0.96 8.57
C VAL A 179 -12.68 -1.75 8.89
N SER A 180 -13.36 -1.38 9.98
CA SER A 180 -14.64 -1.96 10.34
C SER A 180 -15.58 -0.90 10.90
N GLY A 181 -16.64 -0.60 10.15
CA GLY A 181 -17.53 0.53 10.40
C GLY A 181 -16.75 1.84 10.51
N ASN A 182 -16.79 2.45 11.69
CA ASN A 182 -16.12 3.72 11.99
C ASN A 182 -14.75 3.55 12.65
N THR A 183 -14.26 2.32 12.76
CA THR A 183 -12.99 2.01 13.43
C THR A 183 -11.94 1.60 12.40
N ILE A 184 -10.76 2.22 12.50
CA ILE A 184 -9.57 1.79 11.77
C ILE A 184 -8.56 1.29 12.80
N SER A 185 -8.11 0.05 12.66
CA SER A 185 -7.08 -0.56 13.51
C SER A 185 -5.81 -0.80 12.71
N PHE A 186 -4.68 -0.42 13.30
CA PHE A 186 -3.35 -0.61 12.71
C PHE A 186 -2.60 -1.65 13.53
N SER A 187 -2.01 -2.63 12.84
CA SER A 187 -1.23 -3.68 13.47
C SER A 187 0.10 -3.87 12.76
N LEU A 188 1.12 -4.27 13.52
CA LEU A 188 2.44 -4.62 13.03
C LEU A 188 2.88 -5.95 13.63
N ASN A 189 3.28 -6.90 12.78
CA ASN A 189 3.75 -8.23 13.19
C ASN A 189 2.78 -8.92 14.16
N GLY A 190 1.47 -8.83 13.86
CA GLY A 190 0.39 -9.44 14.65
C GLY A 190 0.04 -8.73 15.96
N LYS A 191 0.63 -7.56 16.24
CA LYS A 191 0.31 -6.73 17.41
C LYS A 191 -0.39 -5.45 16.99
N THR A 192 -1.56 -5.18 17.57
CA THR A 192 -2.22 -3.88 17.43
C THR A 192 -1.34 -2.78 18.02
N LEU A 193 -1.19 -1.69 17.28
CA LEU A 193 -0.46 -0.51 17.70
C LEU A 193 -1.42 0.45 18.41
N SER A 194 -0.94 1.05 19.51
CA SER A 194 -1.68 1.99 20.37
C SER A 194 -0.98 3.33 20.45
#